data_AF-A0A833TGK8-F1
#
_entry.id   AF-A0A833TGK8-F1
#
_cell.length_a   1.000
_cell.length_b   1.000
_cell.length_c   1.000
_cell.angle_alpha   90.00
_cell.angle_beta   90.00
_cell.angle_gamma   90.00
#
_symmetry.space_group_name_H-M   'P 1'
#
loop_
_entity.id
_entity.type
_entity.pdbx_description
1 polymer ?
#
loop_
_entity_poly.entity_id
_entity_poly.type
_entity_poly.pdbx_seq_one_letter_code
_entity_poly.pdbx_strand_id
1 'polypeptide(L)'
;MENYKSFLFVLGIFLLLGHAKAESKTEPRSNVNLGPIQGWRSAYFCMMYNESASCLKKDQLSDTGVVDVSKEEVEKYCSKGGCREHIGYVLKCIHDVKRDFWFANNITVRLLNESISDGCAKNEAISTKNYTNRGPKVY
;
A
#
# COMPACT_ATOMS: atom_id res chain seq x y z
N MET A 1 43.42 32.17 2.44
CA MET A 1 42.11 32.53 1.84
C MET A 1 41.39 31.32 1.22
N GLU A 2 41.67 30.07 1.62
CA GLU A 2 41.06 28.88 1.01
C GLU A 2 40.00 28.20 1.90
N ASN A 3 40.06 28.40 3.22
CA ASN A 3 39.15 27.74 4.17
C ASN A 3 37.70 28.26 4.14
N TYR A 4 37.46 29.50 3.71
CA TYR A 4 36.11 30.08 3.69
C TYR A 4 35.24 29.53 2.55
N LYS A 5 35.86 29.15 1.42
CA LYS A 5 35.15 28.58 0.26
C LYS A 5 34.61 27.18 0.57
N SER A 6 35.41 26.37 1.27
CA SER A 6 34.99 25.04 1.74
C SER A 6 33.86 25.14 2.77
N PHE A 7 33.96 26.07 3.72
CA PHE A 7 32.92 26.29 4.73
C PHE A 7 31.58 26.76 4.14
N LEU A 8 31.61 27.66 3.15
CA LEU A 8 30.42 28.12 2.44
C LEU A 8 29.76 27.00 1.62
N PHE A 9 30.55 26.09 1.04
CA PHE A 9 30.04 24.95 0.27
C PHE A 9 29.30 23.95 1.18
N VAL A 10 29.85 23.69 2.37
CA VAL A 10 29.21 22.82 3.38
C VAL A 10 27.93 23.45 3.93
N LEU A 11 27.93 24.77 4.23
CA LEU A 11 26.73 25.48 4.69
C LEU A 11 25.60 25.48 3.64
N GLY A 12 25.96 25.59 2.36
CA GLY A 12 25.01 25.51 1.24
C GLY A 12 24.28 24.17 1.17
N ILE A 13 24.98 23.05 1.43
CA ILE A 13 24.37 21.71 1.47
C ILE A 13 23.43 21.56 2.66
N PHE A 14 23.80 22.06 3.84
CA PHE A 14 22.94 22.01 5.03
C PHE A 14 21.66 22.85 4.88
N LEU A 15 21.71 23.99 4.18
CA LEU A 15 20.54 24.81 3.90
C LEU A 15 19.57 24.16 2.88
N LEU A 16 20.09 23.36 1.94
CA LEU A 16 19.27 22.57 1.01
C LEU A 16 18.58 21.36 1.67
N LEU A 17 19.12 20.87 2.79
CA LEU A 17 18.54 19.75 3.56
C LEU A 17 17.45 20.19 4.55
N GLY A 18 17.26 21.50 4.74
CA GLY A 18 16.50 22.07 5.86
C GLY A 18 14.99 21.89 5.87
N HIS A 19 14.36 21.29 4.86
CA HIS A 19 12.89 21.14 4.82
C HIS A 19 12.42 19.78 4.28
N ALA A 20 13.13 18.70 4.59
CA ALA A 20 12.54 17.37 4.47
C ALA A 20 11.48 17.21 5.58
N LYS A 21 10.20 17.49 5.29
CA LYS A 21 9.11 17.03 6.17
C LYS A 21 9.25 15.52 6.30
N ALA A 22 9.51 15.06 7.53
CA ALA A 22 9.54 13.63 7.81
C ALA A 22 8.17 13.04 7.48
N GLU A 23 8.14 11.94 6.71
CA GLU A 23 6.92 11.20 6.43
C GLU A 23 6.36 10.64 7.73
N SER A 24 5.07 10.85 7.97
CA SER A 24 4.39 10.27 9.12
C SER A 24 4.15 8.78 8.90
N LYS A 25 4.70 7.95 9.78
CA LYS A 25 4.51 6.49 9.75
C LYS A 25 3.09 6.09 10.16
N THR A 26 2.49 6.84 11.08
CA THR A 26 1.14 6.59 11.63
C THR A 26 0.04 7.29 10.82
N GLU A 27 0.38 8.37 10.11
CA GLU A 27 -0.54 9.11 9.26
C GLU A 27 0.03 9.33 7.86
N PRO A 28 0.11 8.26 7.01
CA PRO A 28 0.76 8.34 5.71
C PRO A 28 0.10 9.34 4.74
N ARG A 29 -1.15 9.71 5.00
CA ARG A 29 -1.97 10.66 4.22
C ARG A 29 -1.80 12.12 4.65
N SER A 30 -1.04 12.40 5.70
CA SER A 30 -0.89 13.76 6.25
C SER A 30 -0.16 14.73 5.32
N ASN A 31 0.63 14.22 4.35
CA ASN A 31 1.29 15.03 3.35
C ASN A 31 0.54 14.94 2.00
N VAL A 32 0.01 16.08 1.54
CA VAL A 32 -0.70 16.20 0.26
C VAL A 32 0.21 16.28 -0.96
N ASN A 33 1.49 16.63 -0.77
CA ASN A 33 2.48 16.82 -1.84
C ASN A 33 3.66 15.86 -1.63
N LEU A 34 3.43 14.58 -1.88
CA LEU A 34 4.46 13.55 -1.79
C LEU A 34 5.31 13.54 -3.07
N GLY A 35 6.62 13.63 -2.91
CA GLY A 35 7.55 13.29 -4.00
C GLY A 35 7.49 11.79 -4.35
N PRO A 36 8.03 11.36 -5.49
CA PRO A 36 7.89 9.97 -5.97
C PRO A 36 8.33 8.90 -4.96
N ILE A 37 9.49 9.08 -4.33
CA ILE A 37 10.02 8.15 -3.31
C ILE A 37 9.16 8.19 -2.03
N GLN A 38 8.65 9.37 -1.69
CA GLN A 38 7.83 9.55 -0.48
C GLN A 38 6.47 8.87 -0.62
N GLY A 39 5.90 8.87 -1.83
CA GLY A 39 4.67 8.14 -2.14
C GLY A 39 4.84 6.62 -1.93
N TRP A 40 5.95 6.05 -2.40
CA TRP A 40 6.26 4.63 -2.18
C TRP A 40 6.40 4.27 -0.70
N ARG A 41 7.11 5.08 0.07
CA ARG A 41 7.29 4.86 1.52
C ARG A 41 5.98 5.02 2.29
N SER A 42 5.18 6.03 1.93
CA SER A 42 3.85 6.23 2.54
C SER A 42 2.91 5.06 2.24
N ALA A 43 2.95 4.52 1.01
CA ALA A 43 2.19 3.32 0.66
C ALA A 43 2.63 2.10 1.48
N TYR A 44 3.94 1.94 1.72
CA TYR A 44 4.45 0.90 2.64
C TYR A 44 3.91 1.07 4.06
N PHE A 45 3.87 2.30 4.58
CA PHE A 45 3.31 2.58 5.90
C PHE A 45 1.80 2.32 5.99
N CYS A 46 1.05 2.54 4.91
CA CYS A 46 -0.36 2.14 4.84
C CYS A 46 -0.58 0.65 5.09
N MET A 47 0.36 -0.22 4.68
CA MET A 47 0.29 -1.67 4.90
C MET A 47 0.77 -2.07 6.30
N MET A 48 1.89 -1.50 6.76
CA MET A 48 2.55 -1.95 8.00
C MET A 48 1.86 -1.54 9.30
N TYR A 49 1.19 -0.38 9.32
CA TYR A 49 0.64 0.19 10.56
C TYR A 49 -0.89 0.05 10.67
N ASN A 50 -1.48 -0.78 9.82
CA ASN A 50 -2.92 -1.03 9.81
C ASN A 50 -3.15 -2.50 10.17
N GLU A 51 -2.96 -2.84 11.44
CA GLU A 51 -3.34 -4.16 11.95
C GLU A 51 -4.86 -4.18 12.20
N SER A 52 -5.52 -5.29 11.87
CA SER A 52 -6.94 -5.49 12.13
C SER A 52 -7.19 -6.82 12.80
N ALA A 53 -7.91 -6.80 13.93
CA ALA A 53 -8.37 -8.00 14.62
C ALA A 53 -9.36 -8.81 13.79
N SER A 54 -10.04 -8.18 12.83
CA SER A 54 -10.98 -8.84 11.91
C SER A 54 -10.29 -9.59 10.78
N CYS A 55 -8.96 -9.44 10.63
CA CYS A 55 -8.21 -10.07 9.55
C CYS A 55 -7.21 -11.09 10.09
N LEU A 56 -7.27 -12.32 9.57
CA LEU A 56 -6.23 -13.31 9.87
C LEU A 56 -4.89 -12.79 9.36
N LYS A 57 -3.80 -13.14 10.06
CA LYS A 57 -2.45 -12.71 9.67
C LYS A 57 -2.10 -13.07 8.21
N LYS A 58 -2.62 -14.21 7.72
CA LYS A 58 -2.44 -14.65 6.31
C LYS A 58 -3.19 -13.81 5.28
N ASP A 59 -4.26 -13.13 5.72
CA ASP A 59 -5.17 -12.35 4.87
C ASP A 59 -4.85 -10.86 4.90
N GLN A 60 -3.89 -10.44 5.73
CA GLN A 60 -3.39 -9.07 5.78
C GLN A 60 -2.65 -8.75 4.49
N LEU A 61 -2.86 -7.53 3.98
CA LEU A 61 -2.18 -7.07 2.79
C LEU A 61 -0.70 -6.84 3.06
N SER A 62 0.15 -7.42 2.23
CA SER A 62 1.60 -7.18 2.23
C SER A 62 2.05 -6.60 0.88
N ASP A 63 3.31 -6.22 0.82
CA ASP A 63 3.99 -5.75 -0.40
C ASP A 63 4.00 -6.80 -1.53
N THR A 64 3.76 -8.07 -1.20
CA THR A 64 3.63 -9.15 -2.19
C THR A 64 2.45 -8.97 -3.15
N GLY A 65 1.37 -8.30 -2.71
CA GLY A 65 0.11 -8.21 -3.46
C GLY A 65 -0.66 -9.52 -3.54
N VAL A 66 -0.29 -10.50 -2.72
CA VAL A 66 -0.97 -11.79 -2.65
C VAL A 66 -2.14 -11.72 -1.67
N VAL A 67 -3.32 -12.04 -2.17
CA VAL A 67 -4.52 -12.34 -1.40
C VAL A 67 -4.93 -13.75 -1.79
N ASP A 68 -5.17 -14.61 -0.80
CA ASP A 68 -5.53 -16.01 -1.01
C ASP A 68 -6.53 -16.46 0.06
N VAL A 69 -7.81 -16.35 -0.30
CA VAL A 69 -8.97 -16.62 0.56
C VAL A 69 -9.71 -17.81 -0.04
N SER A 70 -9.84 -18.88 0.72
CA SER A 70 -10.54 -20.08 0.25
C SER A 70 -12.06 -19.85 0.17
N LYS A 71 -12.76 -20.76 -0.52
CA LYS A 71 -14.23 -20.70 -0.63
C LYS A 71 -14.91 -20.80 0.74
N GLU A 72 -14.33 -21.53 1.67
CA GLU A 72 -14.84 -21.70 3.04
C GLU A 72 -14.63 -20.45 3.90
N GLU A 73 -13.64 -19.63 3.56
CA GLU A 73 -13.28 -18.42 4.31
C GLU A 73 -13.95 -17.16 3.76
N VAL A 74 -14.36 -17.18 2.49
CA VAL A 74 -14.81 -15.98 1.76
C VAL A 74 -16.01 -15.32 2.42
N GLU A 75 -16.95 -16.08 2.97
CA GLU A 75 -18.14 -15.54 3.64
C GLU A 75 -17.74 -14.69 4.85
N LYS A 76 -16.86 -15.22 5.71
CA LYS A 76 -16.34 -14.48 6.87
C LYS A 76 -15.47 -13.30 6.44
N TYR A 77 -14.63 -13.50 5.43
CA TYR A 77 -13.76 -12.46 4.89
C TYR A 77 -14.55 -11.25 4.37
N CYS A 78 -15.65 -11.49 3.65
CA CYS A 78 -16.49 -10.48 3.01
C CYS A 78 -17.64 -9.95 3.89
N SER A 79 -17.86 -10.55 5.06
CA SER A 79 -18.87 -10.10 6.01
C SER A 79 -18.67 -8.64 6.45
N LYS A 80 -19.75 -7.99 6.88
CA LYS A 80 -19.69 -6.63 7.44
C LYS A 80 -18.76 -6.61 8.67
N GLY A 81 -17.80 -5.69 8.69
CA GLY A 81 -16.73 -5.62 9.69
C GLY A 81 -15.64 -6.69 9.54
N GLY A 82 -15.68 -7.50 8.47
CA GLY A 82 -14.67 -8.52 8.14
C GLY A 82 -13.39 -7.94 7.53
N CYS A 83 -12.46 -8.82 7.14
CA CYS A 83 -11.16 -8.40 6.61
C CYS A 83 -11.29 -7.56 5.32
N ARG A 84 -12.29 -7.83 4.47
CA ARG A 84 -12.54 -7.06 3.24
C ARG A 84 -12.61 -5.55 3.46
N GLU A 85 -13.32 -5.11 4.50
CA GLU A 85 -13.48 -3.69 4.81
C GLU A 85 -12.12 -3.08 5.19
N HIS A 86 -11.38 -3.77 6.06
CA HIS A 86 -10.05 -3.35 6.47
C HIS A 86 -9.08 -3.24 5.28
N ILE A 87 -9.03 -4.25 4.42
CA ILE A 87 -8.21 -4.24 3.20
C ILE A 87 -8.64 -3.09 2.27
N GLY A 88 -9.94 -2.80 2.19
CA GLY A 88 -10.45 -1.63 1.47
C GLY A 88 -9.87 -0.31 1.98
N TYR A 89 -9.76 -0.13 3.30
CA TYR A 89 -9.12 1.05 3.89
C TYR A 89 -7.63 1.13 3.57
N VAL A 90 -6.91 0.00 3.61
CA VAL A 90 -5.49 -0.07 3.27
C VAL A 90 -5.26 0.27 1.79
N LEU A 91 -6.03 -0.33 0.88
CA LEU A 91 -5.94 -0.06 -0.56
C LEU A 91 -6.26 1.40 -0.89
N LYS A 92 -7.26 1.98 -0.22
CA LYS A 92 -7.56 3.41 -0.36
C LYS A 92 -6.40 4.28 0.13
N CYS A 93 -5.81 3.95 1.28
CA CYS A 93 -4.63 4.65 1.80
C CYS A 93 -3.48 4.65 0.79
N ILE A 94 -3.16 3.48 0.21
CA ILE A 94 -2.11 3.36 -0.82
C ILE A 94 -2.44 4.23 -2.04
N HIS A 95 -3.68 4.15 -2.54
CA HIS A 95 -4.10 4.94 -3.70
C HIS A 95 -3.98 6.45 -3.46
N ASP A 96 -4.36 6.92 -2.26
CA ASP A 96 -4.30 8.34 -1.90
C ASP A 96 -2.86 8.88 -1.93
N VAL A 97 -1.88 8.06 -1.51
CA VAL A 97 -0.46 8.48 -1.40
C VAL A 97 0.38 8.14 -2.64
N LYS A 98 -0.05 7.15 -3.44
CA LYS A 98 0.63 6.68 -4.67
C LYS A 98 -0.38 6.04 -5.62
N ARG A 99 -0.98 6.84 -6.51
CA ARG A 99 -2.04 6.39 -7.43
C ARG A 99 -1.62 5.28 -8.39
N ASP A 100 -0.37 5.34 -8.85
CA ASP A 100 0.27 4.37 -9.75
C ASP A 100 1.11 3.36 -8.95
N PHE A 101 0.63 2.92 -7.79
CA PHE A 101 1.27 1.85 -7.01
C PHE A 101 1.01 0.47 -7.64
N TRP A 102 2.04 -0.37 -7.63
CA TRP A 102 1.95 -1.80 -7.94
C TRP A 102 2.66 -2.61 -6.87
N PHE A 103 2.14 -3.80 -6.62
CA PHE A 103 2.74 -4.75 -5.68
C PHE A 103 3.86 -5.56 -6.35
N ALA A 104 4.59 -6.37 -5.57
CA ALA A 104 5.67 -7.20 -6.10
C ALA A 104 5.22 -8.20 -7.18
N ASN A 105 3.97 -8.68 -7.12
CA ASN A 105 3.38 -9.50 -8.19
C ASN A 105 2.87 -8.68 -9.40
N ASN A 106 3.15 -7.38 -9.46
CA ASN A 106 2.70 -6.42 -10.48
C ASN A 106 1.19 -6.15 -10.51
N ILE A 107 0.39 -6.66 -9.57
CA ILE A 107 -1.02 -6.24 -9.49
C ILE A 107 -1.09 -4.76 -9.11
N THR A 108 -2.05 -4.03 -9.66
CA THR A 108 -2.31 -2.65 -9.25
C THR A 108 -3.30 -2.64 -8.09
N VAL A 109 -3.31 -1.56 -7.31
CA VAL A 109 -4.31 -1.35 -6.25
C VAL A 109 -5.74 -1.51 -6.78
N ARG A 110 -6.01 -0.97 -7.97
CA ARG A 110 -7.31 -1.08 -8.63
C ARG A 110 -7.69 -2.53 -8.93
N LEU A 111 -6.82 -3.26 -9.63
CA LEU A 111 -7.10 -4.65 -10.02
C LEU A 111 -7.22 -5.57 -8.80
N LEU A 112 -6.43 -5.34 -7.76
CA LEU A 112 -6.54 -6.09 -6.52
C LEU A 112 -7.90 -5.85 -5.85
N ASN A 113 -8.33 -4.59 -5.74
CA ASN A 113 -9.63 -4.25 -5.18
C ASN A 113 -10.80 -4.83 -6.00
N GLU A 114 -10.70 -4.81 -7.34
CA GLU A 114 -11.67 -5.41 -8.25
C GLU A 114 -11.76 -6.93 -8.03
N SER A 115 -10.64 -7.66 -8.05
CA SER A 115 -10.62 -9.12 -7.81
C SER A 115 -11.24 -9.52 -6.48
N ILE A 116 -10.92 -8.77 -5.41
CA ILE A 116 -11.51 -9.01 -4.09
C ILE A 116 -13.02 -8.73 -4.10
N SER A 117 -13.45 -7.64 -4.75
CA SER A 117 -14.87 -7.27 -4.83
C SER A 117 -15.68 -8.29 -5.63
N ASP A 118 -15.13 -8.78 -6.73
CA ASP A 118 -15.74 -9.81 -7.57
C ASP A 118 -15.91 -11.13 -6.79
N GLY A 119 -14.86 -11.58 -6.08
CA GLY A 119 -14.96 -12.77 -5.25
C GLY A 119 -15.98 -12.63 -4.12
N CYS A 120 -16.04 -11.46 -3.46
CA CYS A 120 -17.09 -11.19 -2.47
C CYS A 120 -18.50 -11.17 -3.08
N ALA A 121 -18.68 -10.57 -4.26
CA ALA A 121 -19.99 -10.48 -4.90
C ALA A 121 -20.52 -11.84 -5.38
N LYS A 122 -19.62 -12.72 -5.84
CA LYS A 122 -19.94 -14.07 -6.29
C LYS A 122 -19.86 -15.12 -5.19
N ASN A 123 -19.41 -14.72 -4.00
CA ASN A 123 -19.08 -15.61 -2.90
C ASN A 123 -18.05 -16.69 -3.32
N GLU A 124 -17.10 -16.39 -4.22
CA GLU A 124 -16.10 -17.31 -4.79
C GLU A 124 -14.73 -17.17 -4.11
N ALA A 125 -13.87 -18.20 -4.25
CA ALA A 125 -12.51 -18.12 -3.73
C ALA A 125 -11.73 -16.96 -4.40
N ILE A 126 -10.86 -16.30 -3.64
CA ILE A 126 -10.08 -15.14 -4.12
C ILE A 126 -8.62 -15.55 -4.11
N SER A 127 -7.93 -15.51 -5.26
CA SER A 127 -6.49 -15.76 -5.30
C SER A 127 -5.77 -14.88 -6.31
N THR A 128 -4.72 -14.17 -5.86
CA THR A 128 -3.83 -13.39 -6.73
C THR A 128 -2.42 -13.97 -6.86
N LYS A 129 -2.19 -15.19 -6.32
CA LYS A 129 -0.88 -15.88 -6.39
C LYS A 129 -0.35 -16.04 -7.81
N ASN A 130 -1.23 -16.35 -8.75
CA ASN A 130 -0.91 -16.56 -10.17
C ASN A 130 -1.25 -15.35 -11.04
N TYR A 131 -1.37 -14.16 -10.43
CA TYR A 131 -1.55 -12.94 -11.21
C TYR A 131 -0.34 -12.76 -12.11
N THR A 132 -0.60 -12.72 -13.41
CA THR A 132 0.41 -12.38 -14.43
C THR A 132 -0.02 -11.06 -15.05
N ASN A 133 0.89 -10.37 -15.74
CA ASN A 133 0.64 -9.10 -16.42
C ASN A 133 -0.43 -9.18 -17.56
N ARG A 134 -1.22 -10.26 -17.63
CA ARG A 134 -2.32 -10.51 -18.56
C ARG A 134 -3.71 -10.20 -17.99
N GLY A 135 -3.81 -9.62 -16.79
CA GLY A 135 -5.08 -9.29 -16.12
C GLY A 135 -5.58 -10.39 -15.16
N PRO A 136 -6.59 -10.10 -14.32
CA PRO A 136 -7.06 -11.03 -13.30
C PRO A 136 -7.71 -12.27 -13.92
N LYS A 137 -7.29 -13.46 -13.47
CA LYS A 137 -8.03 -14.71 -13.70
C LYS A 137 -9.00 -14.90 -12.55
N VAL A 138 -10.29 -14.80 -12.86
CA VAL A 138 -11.37 -15.22 -11.98
C VAL A 138 -11.47 -16.74 -12.08
N TYR A 139 -11.55 -17.44 -10.95
CA TYR A 139 -11.89 -18.87 -10.86
C TYR A 139 -13.16 -19.05 -10.05
#